data_AF-A0A2G9QD13-F1
#
_entry.id   AF-A0A2G9QD13-F1
#
_cell.length_a   1.000
_cell.length_b   1.000
_cell.length_c   1.000
_cell.angle_alpha   90.00
_cell.angle_beta   90.00
_cell.angle_gamma   90.00
#
_symmetry.space_group_name_H-M   'P 1'
#
loop_
_entity.id
_entity.type
_entity.pdbx_description
1 polymer ?
#
loop_
_entity_poly.entity_id
_entity_poly.type
_entity_poly.pdbx_seq_one_letter_code
_entity_poly.pdbx_strand_id
1 'polypeptide(L)'
;MRMRRRRRYWIHPIIANRDNRGQFWAMYENLCVFEDKFFNYTRMLIASFDELLCLVYIHLERQNTSYRRSISPTERLIITLR
;
A
#
# COMPACT_ATOMS: atom_id res chain seq x y z
N MET A 1 19.35 -14.35 -29.09
CA MET A 1 19.40 -14.02 -27.64
C MET A 1 19.09 -12.54 -27.44
N ARG A 2 18.06 -12.18 -26.67
CA ARG A 2 17.69 -10.76 -26.43
C ARG A 2 18.52 -10.22 -25.27
N MET A 3 19.49 -9.33 -25.51
CA MET A 3 20.28 -8.71 -24.43
C MET A 3 19.34 -7.89 -23.53
N ARG A 4 19.22 -8.26 -22.25
CA ARG A 4 18.49 -7.46 -21.26
C ARG A 4 19.26 -6.15 -21.05
N ARG A 5 18.62 -5.02 -21.37
CA ARG A 5 19.15 -3.70 -21.00
C ARG A 5 19.42 -3.66 -19.50
N ARG A 6 20.61 -3.21 -19.09
CA ARG A 6 20.93 -2.97 -17.69
C ARG A 6 19.94 -1.94 -17.15
N ARG A 7 19.17 -2.32 -16.12
CA ARG A 7 18.28 -1.39 -15.43
C ARG A 7 19.15 -0.36 -14.71
N ARG A 8 18.88 0.93 -14.93
CA ARG A 8 19.55 2.04 -14.23
C ARG A 8 19.34 1.96 -12.72
N TYR A 9 18.14 1.52 -12.31
CA TYR A 9 17.78 1.29 -10.92
C TYR A 9 17.02 -0.04 -10.79
N TRP A 10 17.33 -0.83 -9.77
CA TRP A 10 16.49 -1.96 -9.38
C TRP A 10 15.19 -1.49 -8.71
N ILE A 11 15.32 -0.49 -7.82
CA ILE A 11 14.22 0.26 -7.21
C ILE A 11 14.55 1.74 -7.40
N HIS A 12 13.62 2.52 -7.95
CA HIS A 12 13.84 3.95 -8.15
C HIS A 12 13.90 4.67 -6.78
N PRO A 13 14.79 5.67 -6.57
CA PRO A 13 14.91 6.37 -5.28
C PRO A 13 13.60 6.96 -4.74
N ILE A 14 12.71 7.38 -5.64
CA ILE A 14 11.35 7.87 -5.29
C ILE A 14 10.54 6.78 -4.56
N ILE A 15 10.64 5.52 -5.01
CA ILE A 15 9.91 4.38 -4.44
C ILE A 15 10.63 3.85 -3.20
N ALA A 16 11.96 4.00 -3.14
CA ALA A 16 12.76 3.59 -1.99
C ALA A 16 12.39 4.38 -0.72
N ASN A 17 12.03 5.66 -0.86
CA ASN A 17 11.60 6.52 0.25
C ASN A 17 10.09 6.50 0.53
N ARG A 18 9.36 5.46 0.08
CA ARG A 18 7.88 5.40 0.25
C ARG A 18 7.45 5.44 1.71
N ASP A 19 8.24 4.91 2.64
CA ASP A 19 7.85 4.85 4.05
C ASP A 19 7.80 6.28 4.66
N ASN A 20 8.59 7.22 4.14
CA ASN A 20 8.64 8.60 4.61
C ASN A 20 7.85 9.58 3.73
N ARG A 21 7.70 9.30 2.44
CA ARG A 21 7.09 10.20 1.45
C ARG A 21 5.89 9.61 0.73
N GLY A 22 5.51 8.39 1.05
CA GLY A 22 4.42 7.68 0.42
C GLY A 22 3.10 8.34 0.75
N GLN A 23 2.24 8.48 -0.27
CA GLN A 23 0.91 9.03 -0.10
C GLN A 23 0.12 8.27 0.96
N PHE A 24 0.27 6.95 1.03
CA PHE A 24 -0.35 6.11 2.05
C PHE A 24 -0.03 6.59 3.47
N TRP A 25 1.25 6.69 3.81
CA TRP A 25 1.69 7.06 5.16
C TRP A 25 1.29 8.49 5.54
N ALA A 26 1.23 9.41 4.58
CA ALA A 26 0.80 10.78 4.82
C ALA A 26 -0.74 10.92 4.95
N MET A 27 -1.51 10.06 4.29
CA MET A 27 -2.96 10.23 4.12
C MET A 27 -3.79 9.26 4.96
N TYR A 28 -3.33 8.03 5.19
CA TYR A 28 -4.14 6.96 5.77
C TYR A 28 -4.60 7.26 7.20
N GLU A 29 -3.70 7.72 8.07
CA GLU A 29 -4.06 8.10 9.44
C GLU A 29 -5.09 9.23 9.44
N ASN A 30 -4.91 10.24 8.58
CA ASN A 30 -5.87 11.33 8.43
C ASN A 30 -7.23 10.84 7.92
N LEU A 31 -7.27 9.88 6.98
CA LEU A 31 -8.53 9.29 6.53
C LEU A 31 -9.24 8.56 7.66
N CYS A 32 -8.53 7.78 8.48
CA CYS A 32 -9.14 7.01 9.56
C CYS A 32 -9.74 7.89 10.67
N VAL A 33 -9.26 9.13 10.84
CA VAL A 33 -9.82 10.11 11.79
C VAL A 33 -11.16 10.68 11.30
N PHE A 34 -11.34 10.80 9.98
CA PHE A 34 -12.53 11.41 9.37
C PHE A 34 -13.31 10.36 8.58
N GLU A 35 -14.28 9.71 9.23
CA GLU A 35 -15.06 8.62 8.64
C GLU A 35 -15.77 9.01 7.33
N ASP A 36 -16.25 10.26 7.20
CA ASP A 36 -16.83 10.77 5.97
C ASP A 36 -15.81 10.83 4.81
N LYS A 37 -14.57 11.22 5.10
CA LYS A 37 -13.47 11.24 4.13
C LYS A 37 -13.03 9.83 3.78
N PHE A 38 -12.94 8.95 4.76
CA PHE A 38 -12.65 7.54 4.55
C PHE A 38 -13.68 6.90 3.62
N PHE A 39 -14.96 7.11 3.90
CA PHE A 39 -16.06 6.59 3.09
C PHE A 39 -16.06 7.19 1.69
N ASN A 40 -15.83 8.49 1.54
CA ASN A 40 -15.74 9.11 0.22
C ASN A 40 -14.55 8.58 -0.61
N TYR A 41 -13.46 8.23 0.06
CA TYR A 41 -12.25 7.72 -0.57
C TYR A 41 -12.36 6.24 -0.95
N THR A 42 -12.83 5.39 -0.04
CA THR A 42 -12.86 3.92 -0.20
C THR A 42 -14.22 3.37 -0.64
N ARG A 43 -15.29 4.18 -0.54
CA ARG A 43 -16.70 3.79 -0.68
C ARG A 43 -17.17 2.74 0.32
N MET A 44 -16.47 2.60 1.44
CA MET A 44 -16.76 1.65 2.50
C MET A 44 -16.62 2.30 3.88
N LEU A 45 -17.37 1.80 4.86
CA LEU A 45 -17.13 2.14 6.25
C LEU A 45 -15.80 1.54 6.70
N ILE A 46 -15.18 2.14 7.72
CA ILE A 46 -13.90 1.64 8.29
C ILE A 46 -14.06 0.20 8.75
N ALA A 47 -15.17 -0.13 9.44
CA ALA A 47 -15.45 -1.49 9.89
C ALA A 47 -15.51 -2.50 8.74
N SER A 48 -16.19 -2.16 7.63
CA SER A 48 -16.26 -3.03 6.45
C SER A 48 -14.91 -3.18 5.75
N PHE A 49 -14.09 -2.13 5.77
CA PHE A 49 -12.72 -2.20 5.27
C PHE A 49 -11.87 -3.14 6.12
N ASP A 50 -11.97 -3.06 7.45
CA ASP A 50 -11.22 -3.92 8.37
C ASP A 50 -11.65 -5.39 8.25
N GLU A 51 -12.94 -5.66 8.11
CA GLU A 51 -13.47 -7.01 7.83
C GLU A 51 -12.92 -7.55 6.51
N LEU A 52 -13.02 -6.75 5.43
CA LEU A 52 -12.46 -7.13 4.14
C LEU A 52 -10.96 -7.39 4.24
N LEU A 53 -10.22 -6.50 4.90
CA LEU A 53 -8.79 -6.63 5.11
C LEU A 53 -8.45 -7.92 5.84
N CYS A 54 -9.19 -8.28 6.89
CA CYS A 54 -8.99 -9.54 7.61
C CYS A 54 -9.18 -10.76 6.68
N LEU A 55 -10.22 -10.75 5.84
CA LEU A 55 -10.49 -11.84 4.90
C LEU A 55 -9.38 -12.00 3.85
N VAL A 56 -8.85 -10.88 3.34
CA VAL A 56 -7.83 -10.91 2.28
C VAL A 56 -6.40 -10.84 2.81
N TYR A 57 -6.21 -10.70 4.12
CA TYR A 57 -4.91 -10.40 4.74
C TYR A 57 -3.83 -11.38 4.29
N ILE A 58 -4.11 -12.68 4.44
CA ILE A 58 -3.17 -13.76 4.11
C ILE A 58 -2.81 -13.82 2.62
N HIS A 59 -3.71 -13.33 1.75
CA HIS A 59 -3.48 -13.26 0.30
C HIS A 59 -2.72 -12.00 -0.12
N LEU A 60 -2.79 -10.95 0.69
CA LEU A 60 -2.08 -9.68 0.45
C LEU A 60 -0.74 -9.60 1.18
N GLU A 61 -0.57 -10.34 2.27
CA GLU A 61 0.67 -10.38 3.03
C GLU A 61 1.80 -10.98 2.19
N ARG A 62 2.96 -10.36 2.31
CA ARG A 62 4.18 -10.79 1.64
C ARG A 62 5.34 -10.61 2.59
N GLN A 63 6.24 -11.57 2.55
CA GLN A 63 7.41 -11.60 3.42
C GLN A 63 8.30 -10.37 3.20
N ASN A 64 8.70 -9.74 4.30
CA ASN A 64 9.77 -8.75 4.28
C ASN A 64 11.11 -9.45 4.03
N THR A 65 11.87 -8.95 3.05
CA THR A 65 13.21 -9.46 2.74
C THR A 65 14.25 -8.43 3.11
N SER A 66 15.50 -8.86 3.34
CA SER A 66 16.65 -7.96 3.55
C SER A 66 16.89 -7.00 2.38
N TYR A 67 16.39 -7.35 1.19
CA TYR A 67 16.53 -6.55 -0.02
C TYR A 67 15.46 -5.46 -0.16
N ARG A 68 14.21 -5.77 0.18
CA ARG A 68 13.08 -4.85 0.05
C ARG A 68 11.99 -5.20 1.05
N ARG A 69 11.49 -4.18 1.76
CA ARG A 69 10.24 -4.27 2.52
C ARG A 69 9.06 -4.47 1.58
N SER A 70 8.15 -5.37 1.94
CA SER A 70 6.89 -5.51 1.22
C SER A 70 6.00 -4.28 1.44
N ILE A 71 5.08 -4.05 0.50
CA ILE A 71 3.94 -3.15 0.70
C ILE A 71 2.98 -3.87 1.63
N SER A 72 2.51 -3.18 2.68
CA SER A 72 1.62 -3.81 3.68
C SER A 72 0.27 -4.20 3.05
N PRO A 73 -0.43 -5.20 3.59
CA PRO A 73 -1.78 -5.55 3.15
C PRO A 73 -2.73 -4.36 3.13
N THR A 74 -2.69 -3.54 4.18
CA THR A 74 -3.49 -2.31 4.31
C THR A 74 -3.18 -1.32 3.19
N GLU A 75 -1.91 -1.03 2.95
CA GLU A 75 -1.46 -0.11 1.88
C GLU A 75 -1.88 -0.65 0.50
N ARG A 76 -1.77 -1.97 0.27
CA ARG A 76 -2.24 -2.59 -0.97
C ARG A 76 -3.74 -2.45 -1.14
N LEU A 77 -4.52 -2.73 -0.10
CA LEU A 77 -5.97 -2.71 -0.17
C LEU A 77 -6.49 -1.30 -0.42
N ILE A 78 -5.97 -0.30 0.30
CA ILE A 78 -6.44 1.08 0.13
C ILE A 78 -6.07 1.69 -1.22
N ILE A 79 -4.89 1.36 -1.77
CA ILE A 79 -4.51 1.78 -3.13
C ILE A 79 -5.43 1.12 -4.17
N THR A 80 -5.90 -0.10 -3.90
CA THR A 80 -6.79 -0.84 -4.81
C THR A 80 -8.22 -0.31 -4.81
N LEU A 81 -8.71 0.17 -3.65
CA LEU A 81 -10.07 0.69 -3.48
C LEU A 81 -10.25 2.16 -3.85
N ARG A 82 -9.14 2.88 -4.10
CA ARG A 82 -9.14 4.29 -4.53
C ARG A 82 -9.84 4.50 -5.86
#